data_AF-A0A832DE68-F1
#
_entry.id   AF-A0A832DE68-F1
#
_cell.length_a   1.000
_cell.length_b   1.000
_cell.length_c   1.000
_cell.angle_alpha   90.00
_cell.angle_beta   90.00
_cell.angle_gamma   90.00
#
_symmetry.space_group_name_H-M   'P 1'
#
loop_
_entity.id
_entity.type
_entity.pdbx_description
1 polymer ?
#
loop_
_entity_poly.entity_id
_entity_poly.type
_entity_poly.pdbx_seq_one_letter_code
_entity_poly.pdbx_strand_id
1 'polypeptide(L)'
;MLLSVTASPGVRALTLTFNDRILAVHLYAKTAYMAAVARGVERVINDEELKHAAWLLTRLMDRLGAAVRSRYYTYTGPVEVLDNAVRYRPYVSPTSTAEVVLSGGTARVVAGDYRRKFRTRVDVAGVLRRYLDHLQKY
;
A
#
# COMPACT_ATOMS: atom_id res chain seq x y z
N MET A 1 10.68 5.80 -4.13
CA MET A 1 9.23 5.93 -3.84
C MET A 1 8.96 5.28 -2.50
N LEU A 2 8.04 5.85 -1.73
CA LEU A 2 7.60 5.27 -0.47
C LEU A 2 6.13 4.89 -0.58
N LEU A 3 5.77 3.79 0.06
CA LEU A 3 4.40 3.41 0.33
C LEU A 3 4.22 3.37 1.84
N SER A 4 3.19 4.03 2.31
CA SER A 4 2.71 3.98 3.68
C SER A 4 1.32 3.37 3.70
N VAL A 5 1.10 2.37 4.54
CA VAL A 5 -0.19 1.70 4.71
C VAL A 5 -0.55 1.75 6.18
N THR A 6 -1.61 2.48 6.50
CA THR A 6 -2.19 2.52 7.85
C THR A 6 -3.26 1.46 7.96
N ALA A 7 -3.08 0.53 8.90
CA ALA A 7 -4.00 -0.54 9.23
C ALA A 7 -4.39 -0.44 10.72
N SER A 8 -5.22 0.55 11.03
CA SER A 8 -5.74 0.79 12.39
C SER A 8 -7.26 0.55 12.42
N PRO A 9 -7.84 0.11 13.56
CA PRO A 9 -9.29 -0.08 13.71
C PRO A 9 -10.16 1.14 13.37
N GLY A 10 -9.64 2.35 13.57
CA GLY A 10 -10.36 3.61 13.29
C GLY A 10 -9.93 4.33 12.01
N VAL A 11 -8.76 4.00 11.47
CA VAL A 11 -8.18 4.68 10.30
C VAL A 11 -7.50 3.66 9.41
N ARG A 12 -7.97 3.55 8.18
CA ARG A 12 -7.33 2.75 7.13
C ARG A 12 -6.90 3.70 6.03
N ALA A 13 -5.63 3.65 5.67
CA ALA A 13 -5.10 4.56 4.66
C ALA A 13 -3.98 3.92 3.85
N LEU A 14 -3.80 4.47 2.66
CA LEU A 14 -2.68 4.20 1.79
C LEU A 14 -2.15 5.54 1.29
N THR A 15 -0.84 5.74 1.40
CA THR A 15 -0.15 6.90 0.86
C THR A 15 1.01 6.44 0.00
N LEU A 16 1.01 6.81 -1.29
CA LEU A 16 2.19 6.68 -2.13
C LEU A 16 2.87 8.04 -2.22
N THR A 17 4.18 8.07 -2.01
CA THR A 17 4.98 9.29 -2.08
C THR A 17 6.05 9.16 -3.15
N PHE A 18 6.08 10.13 -4.06
CA PHE A 18 7.09 10.29 -5.09
C PHE A 18 7.50 11.77 -5.18
N ASN A 19 8.73 12.08 -4.77
CA ASN A 19 9.23 13.46 -4.67
C ASN A 19 8.29 14.34 -3.83
N ASP A 20 7.76 15.42 -4.41
CA ASP A 20 6.84 16.37 -3.81
C ASP A 20 5.35 16.04 -4.06
N ARG A 21 5.08 14.84 -4.60
CA ARG A 21 3.75 14.39 -5.00
C ARG A 21 3.32 13.19 -4.16
N ILE A 22 2.05 13.18 -3.77
CA ILE A 22 1.47 12.11 -2.98
C ILE A 22 0.16 11.64 -3.61
N LEU A 23 -0.09 10.33 -3.57
CA LEU A 23 -1.43 9.79 -3.66
C LEU A 23 -1.89 9.52 -2.24
N ALA A 24 -2.93 10.23 -1.78
CA ALA A 24 -3.57 9.99 -0.50
C ALA A 24 -4.86 9.18 -0.71
N VAL A 25 -5.00 8.07 -0.01
CA VAL A 25 -6.21 7.24 0.03
C VAL A 25 -6.58 7.01 1.49
N HIS A 26 -7.70 7.56 1.92
CA HIS A 26 -8.23 7.40 3.27
C HIS A 26 -9.58 6.70 3.21
N LEU A 27 -9.68 5.56 3.88
CA LEU A 27 -10.88 4.73 3.92
C LEU A 27 -11.60 4.99 5.24
N TYR A 28 -12.80 5.57 5.18
CA TYR A 28 -13.62 5.93 6.34
C TYR A 28 -14.94 5.17 6.29
N ALA A 29 -15.07 4.09 7.06
CA ALA A 29 -16.30 3.28 7.13
C ALA A 29 -16.92 2.95 5.75
N LYS A 30 -17.86 3.77 5.26
CA LYS A 30 -18.55 3.62 3.96
C LYS A 30 -18.05 4.55 2.85
N THR A 31 -17.20 5.52 3.16
CA THR A 31 -16.65 6.51 2.22
C THR A 31 -15.15 6.35 2.05
N ALA A 32 -14.62 6.93 0.98
CA ALA A 32 -13.19 7.04 0.76
C ALA A 32 -12.86 8.44 0.26
N TYR A 33 -11.82 9.05 0.82
CA TYR A 33 -11.17 10.20 0.22
C TYR A 33 -9.95 9.70 -0.56
N MET A 34 -9.85 10.08 -1.82
CA MET A 34 -8.74 9.71 -2.68
C MET A 34 -8.32 10.94 -3.50
N ALA A 35 -7.05 11.30 -3.46
CA ALA A 35 -6.53 12.42 -4.22
C ALA A 35 -5.05 12.27 -4.56
N ALA A 36 -4.65 12.80 -5.72
CA ALA A 36 -3.26 13.10 -6.02
C ALA A 36 -3.00 14.56 -5.62
N VAL A 37 -2.00 14.77 -4.77
CA VAL A 37 -1.69 16.08 -4.18
C VAL A 37 -0.22 16.41 -4.46
N ALA A 38 0.02 17.64 -4.88
CA ALA A 38 1.34 18.24 -5.03
C ALA A 38 1.30 19.65 -4.43
N ARG A 39 2.42 20.37 -4.44
CA ARG A 39 2.46 21.75 -3.91
C ARG A 39 1.47 22.65 -4.67
N GLY A 40 0.42 23.09 -3.98
CA GLY A 40 -0.58 24.01 -4.50
C GLY A 40 -1.61 23.41 -5.45
N VAL A 41 -1.62 22.08 -5.65
CA VAL A 41 -2.58 21.41 -6.54
C VAL A 41 -3.10 20.12 -5.90
N GLU A 42 -4.43 19.97 -5.87
CA GLU A 42 -5.13 18.76 -5.47
C GLU A 42 -6.03 18.29 -6.61
N ARG A 43 -5.94 16.98 -6.91
CA ARG A 43 -6.83 16.32 -7.86
C ARG A 43 -7.54 15.16 -7.19
N VAL A 44 -8.83 15.35 -6.92
CA VAL A 44 -9.70 14.30 -6.38
C VAL A 44 -9.82 13.15 -7.38
N ILE A 45 -9.77 11.93 -6.86
CA ILE A 45 -9.84 10.68 -7.60
C ILE A 45 -11.09 9.93 -7.14
N ASN A 46 -11.85 9.38 -8.09
CA ASN A 46 -12.96 8.48 -7.80
C ASN A 46 -12.72 7.17 -8.55
N ASP A 47 -12.01 6.23 -7.90
CA ASP A 47 -11.62 4.94 -8.47
C ASP A 47 -11.86 3.81 -7.45
N GLU A 48 -12.86 2.97 -7.73
CA GLU A 48 -13.21 1.83 -6.89
C GLU A 48 -12.14 0.73 -6.89
N GLU A 49 -11.33 0.59 -7.95
CA GLU A 49 -10.21 -0.36 -7.94
C GLU A 49 -9.11 0.09 -6.98
N LEU A 50 -8.82 1.40 -6.95
CA LEU A 50 -7.87 1.99 -6.00
C LEU A 50 -8.32 1.77 -4.56
N LYS A 51 -9.59 2.05 -4.28
CA LYS A 51 -10.21 1.82 -2.97
C LYS A 51 -10.13 0.35 -2.55
N HIS A 52 -10.45 -0.58 -3.46
CA HIS A 52 -10.33 -2.02 -3.19
C HIS A 52 -8.88 -2.46 -2.96
N ALA A 53 -7.94 -1.97 -3.76
CA ALA A 53 -6.52 -2.24 -3.61
C ALA A 53 -6.00 -1.76 -2.24
N ALA A 54 -6.35 -0.52 -1.85
CA ALA A 54 -6.01 0.04 -0.54
C ALA A 54 -6.60 -0.82 0.59
N TRP A 55 -7.87 -1.21 0.50
CA TRP A 55 -8.50 -2.06 1.52
C TRP A 55 -7.79 -3.41 1.66
N LEU A 56 -7.47 -4.09 0.55
CA LEU A 56 -6.75 -5.35 0.55
C LEU A 56 -5.35 -5.22 1.18
N LEU A 57 -4.64 -4.13 0.87
CA LEU A 57 -3.34 -3.84 1.46
C LEU A 57 -3.42 -3.61 2.96
N THR A 58 -4.41 -2.84 3.45
CA THR A 58 -4.58 -2.66 4.91
C THR A 58 -4.85 -3.99 5.62
N ARG A 59 -5.67 -4.88 5.03
CA ARG A 59 -5.91 -6.23 5.60
C ARG A 59 -4.69 -7.12 5.56
N LEU A 60 -3.85 -6.97 4.52
CA LEU A 60 -2.58 -7.68 4.45
C LEU A 60 -1.66 -7.23 5.58
N MET A 61 -1.62 -5.93 5.87
CA MET A 61 -0.84 -5.37 6.97
C MET A 61 -1.37 -5.79 8.34
N ASP A 62 -2.70 -5.86 8.55
CA ASP A 62 -3.28 -6.42 9.79
C ASP A 62 -2.75 -7.84 10.06
N ARG A 63 -2.74 -8.69 9.01
CA ARG A 63 -2.27 -10.09 9.11
C ARG A 63 -0.77 -10.17 9.35
N LEU A 64 0.00 -9.36 8.63
CA LEU A 64 1.46 -9.28 8.79
C LEU A 64 1.81 -8.82 10.21
N GLY A 65 1.19 -7.72 10.67
CA GLY A 65 1.39 -7.15 11.99
C GLY A 65 1.11 -8.15 13.11
N ALA A 66 -0.02 -8.86 13.02
CA ALA A 66 -0.35 -9.93 13.96
C ALA A 66 0.69 -11.08 13.94
N ALA A 67 1.14 -11.49 12.75
CA ALA A 67 2.09 -12.59 12.59
C ALA A 67 3.47 -12.28 13.16
N VAL A 68 3.95 -11.05 13.00
CA VAL A 68 5.28 -10.62 13.48
C VAL A 68 5.21 -9.87 14.82
N ARG A 69 4.03 -9.83 15.46
CA ARG A 69 3.75 -9.11 16.71
C ARG A 69 4.19 -7.64 16.64
N SER A 70 4.02 -7.01 15.48
CA SER A 70 4.33 -5.59 15.30
C SER A 70 3.38 -4.73 16.13
N ARG A 71 3.90 -3.65 16.71
CA ARG A 71 3.11 -2.61 17.41
C ARG A 71 2.78 -1.43 16.50
N TYR A 72 3.19 -1.47 15.23
CA TYR A 72 2.94 -0.38 14.29
C TYR A 72 1.52 -0.46 13.73
N TYR A 73 0.89 0.70 13.64
CA TYR A 73 -0.39 0.88 12.94
C TYR A 73 -0.18 1.39 11.52
N THR A 74 0.96 2.03 11.25
CA THR A 74 1.35 2.52 9.94
C THR A 74 2.65 1.85 9.53
N TYR A 75 2.58 1.09 8.45
CA TYR A 75 3.71 0.40 7.87
C TYR A 75 4.18 1.28 6.73
N THR A 76 5.36 1.89 6.86
CA THR A 76 5.99 2.66 5.79
C THR A 76 7.18 1.89 5.25
N GLY A 77 7.48 2.01 3.97
CA GLY A 77 8.68 1.41 3.41
C GLY A 77 8.86 1.72 1.93
N PRO A 78 10.03 1.39 1.35
CA PRO A 78 10.27 1.55 -0.06
C PRO A 78 9.34 0.64 -0.87
N VAL A 79 8.87 1.18 -1.98
CA VAL A 79 8.09 0.46 -2.99
C VAL A 79 8.79 0.58 -4.34
N GLU A 80 8.91 -0.55 -5.02
CA GLU A 80 9.59 -0.70 -6.31
C GLU A 80 8.65 -1.37 -7.30
N VAL A 81 8.56 -0.79 -8.49
CA VAL A 81 7.90 -1.42 -9.63
C VAL A 81 8.91 -2.30 -10.33
N LEU A 82 8.55 -3.56 -10.53
CA LEU A 82 9.26 -4.54 -11.35
C LEU A 82 8.41 -4.83 -12.59
N ASP A 83 8.99 -5.45 -13.62
CA ASP A 83 8.31 -5.69 -14.91
C ASP A 83 6.90 -6.30 -14.75
N ASN A 84 6.77 -7.30 -13.87
CA ASN A 84 5.51 -8.04 -13.65
C ASN A 84 5.04 -8.03 -12.19
N ALA A 85 5.62 -7.19 -11.34
CA ALA A 85 5.33 -7.19 -9.91
C ALA A 85 5.53 -5.81 -9.27
N VAL A 86 5.00 -5.64 -8.06
CA VAL A 86 5.35 -4.54 -7.17
C VAL A 86 5.94 -5.13 -5.90
N ARG A 87 7.16 -4.71 -5.56
CA ARG A 87 7.83 -5.10 -4.31
C ARG A 87 7.67 -3.96 -3.31
N TYR A 88 7.09 -4.26 -2.16
CA TYR A 88 6.94 -3.35 -1.05
C TYR A 88 7.68 -3.90 0.17
N ARG A 89 8.55 -3.09 0.80
CA ARG A 89 9.35 -3.52 1.96
C ARG A 89 8.99 -2.70 3.22
N PRO A 90 7.82 -2.94 3.84
CA PRO A 90 7.42 -2.20 5.04
C PRO A 90 8.36 -2.46 6.21
N TYR A 91 8.67 -1.41 6.97
CA TYR A 91 9.20 -1.55 8.33
C TYR A 91 8.11 -2.17 9.22
N VAL A 92 8.45 -3.27 9.88
CA VAL A 92 7.57 -3.96 10.84
C VAL A 92 8.05 -3.80 12.29
N SER A 93 9.29 -3.35 12.47
CA SER A 93 9.89 -2.89 13.71
C SER A 93 10.98 -1.85 13.40
N PRO A 94 11.64 -1.23 14.39
CA PRO A 94 12.74 -0.29 14.14
C PRO A 94 13.93 -0.91 13.39
N THR A 95 14.11 -2.23 13.47
CA THR A 95 15.30 -2.93 12.96
C THR A 95 14.96 -4.00 11.93
N SER A 96 13.69 -4.17 11.56
CA SER A 96 13.27 -5.22 10.63
C SER A 96 12.23 -4.78 9.62
N THR A 97 12.37 -5.34 8.42
CA THR A 97 11.44 -5.16 7.30
C THR A 97 10.79 -6.50 6.94
N ALA A 98 9.54 -6.46 6.52
CA ALA A 98 8.98 -7.54 5.72
C ALA A 98 9.21 -7.26 4.23
N GLU A 99 9.15 -8.30 3.39
CA GLU A 99 9.04 -8.17 1.95
C GLU A 99 7.65 -8.63 1.51
N VAL A 100 6.96 -7.77 0.76
CA VAL A 100 5.66 -8.05 0.15
C VAL A 100 5.79 -7.92 -1.37
N VAL A 101 5.63 -9.03 -2.08
CA VAL A 101 5.64 -9.06 -3.55
C VAL A 101 4.23 -9.27 -4.07
N LEU A 102 3.72 -8.28 -4.79
CA LEU A 102 2.40 -8.26 -5.41
C LEU A 102 2.54 -8.59 -6.90
N SER A 103 1.86 -9.63 -7.37
CA SER A 103 1.92 -10.04 -8.78
C SER A 103 0.72 -10.92 -9.15
N GLY A 104 0.08 -10.66 -10.29
CA GLY A 104 -0.91 -11.55 -10.91
C GLY A 104 -2.04 -11.98 -9.96
N GLY A 105 -2.63 -11.04 -9.22
CA GLY A 105 -3.69 -11.35 -8.25
C GLY A 105 -3.20 -12.13 -7.02
N THR A 106 -1.92 -12.02 -6.66
CA THR A 106 -1.37 -12.63 -5.44
C THR A 106 -0.46 -11.68 -4.68
N ALA A 107 -0.39 -11.87 -3.36
CA ALA A 107 0.55 -11.21 -2.48
C ALA A 107 1.40 -12.28 -1.76
N ARG A 108 2.71 -12.28 -1.99
CA ARG A 108 3.67 -13.11 -1.26
C ARG A 108 4.31 -12.25 -0.18
N VAL A 109 4.37 -12.77 1.04
CA VAL A 109 4.88 -12.06 2.22
C VAL A 109 5.96 -12.90 2.88
N VAL A 110 7.11 -12.27 3.12
CA VAL A 110 8.26 -12.85 3.84
C VAL A 110 8.67 -11.90 4.96
N ALA A 111 8.77 -12.37 6.20
CA ALA A 111 9.24 -11.59 7.34
C ALA A 111 9.91 -12.50 8.38
N GLY A 112 11.25 -12.54 8.39
CA GLY A 112 11.99 -13.55 9.14
C GLY A 112 11.57 -14.96 8.69
N ASP A 113 11.12 -15.79 9.63
CA ASP A 113 10.62 -17.15 9.37
C ASP A 113 9.19 -17.18 8.82
N TYR A 114 8.46 -16.07 8.91
CA TYR A 114 7.10 -16.01 8.38
C TYR A 114 7.10 -15.95 6.85
N ARG A 115 6.47 -16.95 6.22
CA ARG A 115 6.28 -17.01 4.76
C ARG A 115 4.84 -17.37 4.43
N ARG A 116 4.13 -16.50 3.72
CA ARG A 116 2.74 -16.76 3.28
C ARG A 116 2.47 -16.19 1.89
N LYS A 117 1.54 -16.84 1.20
CA LYS A 117 0.98 -16.38 -0.07
C LYS A 117 -0.52 -16.20 0.08
N PHE A 118 -1.03 -15.06 -0.36
CA PHE A 118 -2.45 -14.72 -0.36
C PHE A 118 -2.93 -14.54 -1.80
N ARG A 119 -4.16 -14.96 -2.09
CA ARG A 119 -4.85 -14.57 -3.33
C ARG A 119 -5.51 -13.22 -3.10
N THR A 120 -5.29 -12.29 -4.01
CA THR A 120 -6.02 -11.02 -4.10
C THR A 120 -7.04 -11.15 -5.23
N ARG A 121 -8.28 -10.68 -5.00
CA ARG A 121 -9.32 -10.70 -6.04
C ARG A 121 -9.10 -9.61 -7.11
N VAL A 122 -8.15 -8.71 -6.86
CA VAL A 122 -7.81 -7.55 -7.70
C VAL A 122 -6.31 -7.60 -7.98
N ASP A 123 -5.90 -7.13 -9.16
CA ASP A 123 -4.49 -6.89 -9.47
C ASP A 123 -3.97 -5.62 -8.77
N VAL A 124 -3.64 -5.78 -7.48
CA VAL A 124 -3.09 -4.69 -6.66
C VAL A 124 -1.80 -4.14 -7.28
N ALA A 125 -0.98 -4.98 -7.91
CA ALA A 125 0.26 -4.55 -8.55
C ALA A 125 -0.01 -3.65 -9.76
N GLY A 126 -1.00 -3.99 -10.58
CA GLY A 126 -1.45 -3.16 -11.70
C GLY A 126 -1.99 -1.81 -11.25
N VAL A 127 -2.84 -1.79 -10.22
CA VAL A 127 -3.39 -0.54 -9.66
C VAL A 127 -2.28 0.35 -9.10
N LEU A 128 -1.36 -0.21 -8.30
CA LEU A 128 -0.24 0.57 -7.76
C LEU A 128 0.65 1.12 -8.89
N ARG A 129 0.96 0.33 -9.92
CA ARG A 129 1.72 0.80 -11.09
C ARG A 129 1.04 1.98 -11.78
N ARG A 130 -0.26 1.88 -12.08
CA ARG A 130 -1.05 2.95 -12.70
C ARG A 130 -0.94 4.28 -11.94
N TYR A 131 -1.04 4.24 -10.62
CA TYR A 131 -0.96 5.45 -9.81
C TYR A 131 0.47 5.94 -9.56
N LEU A 132 1.46 5.06 -9.56
CA LEU A 132 2.86 5.46 -9.55
C LEU A 132 3.22 6.20 -10.85
N ASP A 133 2.80 5.68 -12.01
CA ASP A 133 2.97 6.35 -13.30
C ASP A 133 2.21 7.68 -13.34
N HIS A 134 1.02 7.73 -12.75
CA HIS A 134 0.25 8.96 -12.61
C HIS A 134 1.05 10.02 -11.83
N LEU A 135 1.60 9.69 -10.66
CA LEU A 135 2.42 10.61 -9.86
C LEU A 135 3.71 11.03 -10.56
N GLN A 136 4.29 10.20 -11.42
CA GLN A 136 5.48 10.59 -12.21
C GLN A 136 5.15 11.63 -13.28
N LYS A 137 3.96 11.57 -13.87
CA LYS A 137 3.53 12.45 -14.97
C LYS A 137 2.78 13.70 -14.52
N TYR A 138 2.14 13.62 -13.35
CA TYR A 138 1.35 14.68 -12.72
C TYR A 138 2.26 15.68 -12.00
#